data_AF-A0A1I3YUV2-F1
#
_entry.id   AF-A0A1I3YUV2-F1
#
_cell.length_a   1.000
_cell.length_b   1.000
_cell.length_c   1.000
_cell.angle_alpha   90.00
_cell.angle_beta   90.00
_cell.angle_gamma   90.00
#
_symmetry.space_group_name_H-M   'P 1'
#
loop_
_entity.id
_entity.type
_entity.pdbx_description
1 polymer ?
#
loop_
_entity_poly.entity_id
_entity_poly.type
_entity_poly.pdbx_seq_one_letter_code
_entity_poly.pdbx_strand_id
1 'polypeptide(L)'
;MHDHTREHAPRWILRPRQQRWLERLLDNELAPLHGFLGRADYDSVLAAMHLADGTPWPFPVTLDVDEAFAATLDAGARIALCSPHGEPLARLDLSDIYYPDHLREARLLYGHMDRRHPAIVQLLRHTGAVYLGGRVHNWRGVAAPRRPLDDAVGTVSSSHDLWGGNGSLHAIEPVGACVSHLLH
;
A
#
# COMPACT_ATOMS: atom_id res chain seq x y z
N MET A 1 28.49 -12.71 8.17
CA MET A 1 28.40 -12.86 6.70
C MET A 1 27.82 -11.56 6.16
N HIS A 2 28.68 -10.62 5.75
CA HIS A 2 28.23 -9.33 5.21
C HIS A 2 27.50 -9.60 3.90
N ASP A 3 26.21 -9.27 3.83
CA ASP A 3 25.42 -9.41 2.62
C ASP A 3 25.85 -8.30 1.63
N HIS A 4 26.77 -8.65 0.71
CA HIS A 4 27.34 -7.72 -0.29
C HIS A 4 26.26 -7.22 -1.27
N THR A 5 25.04 -7.79 -1.22
CA THR A 5 23.90 -7.33 -2.02
C THR A 5 23.41 -5.93 -1.60
N ARG A 6 23.78 -5.42 -0.41
CA ARG A 6 23.39 -4.06 0.05
C ARG A 6 23.94 -2.95 -0.81
N GLU A 7 25.18 -3.10 -1.26
CA GLU A 7 25.98 -1.97 -1.76
C GLU A 7 25.70 -1.67 -3.24
N HIS A 8 25.17 -2.65 -3.97
CA HIS A 8 24.96 -2.57 -5.43
C HIS A 8 23.48 -2.57 -5.85
N ALA A 9 22.53 -2.75 -4.93
CA ALA A 9 21.12 -2.72 -5.26
C ALA A 9 20.66 -1.29 -5.62
N PRO A 10 19.79 -1.12 -6.63
CA PRO A 10 19.09 0.15 -6.85
C PRO A 10 18.41 0.62 -5.57
N ARG A 11 18.48 1.92 -5.30
CA ARG A 11 18.05 2.51 -4.04
C ARG A 11 16.90 3.47 -4.27
N TRP A 12 15.83 3.29 -3.51
CA TRP A 12 14.69 4.20 -3.52
C TRP A 12 14.56 4.90 -2.17
N ILE A 13 14.56 6.24 -2.19
CA ILE A 13 14.34 7.05 -0.99
C ILE A 13 12.83 7.19 -0.78
N LEU A 14 12.35 6.65 0.33
CA LEU A 14 10.92 6.61 0.64
C LEU A 14 10.39 8.00 0.96
N ARG A 15 9.23 8.32 0.37
CA ARG A 15 8.41 9.45 0.80
C ARG A 15 7.71 9.13 2.13
N PRO A 16 7.29 10.14 2.93
CA PRO A 16 6.68 9.91 4.24
C PRO A 16 5.51 8.91 4.24
N ARG A 17 4.63 8.97 3.23
CA ARG A 17 3.51 8.02 3.08
C ARG A 17 3.97 6.59 2.83
N GLN A 18 5.03 6.41 2.04
CA GLN A 18 5.60 5.10 1.70
C GLN A 18 6.32 4.48 2.89
N GLN A 19 7.06 5.31 3.64
CA GLN A 19 7.73 4.86 4.85
C GLN A 19 6.72 4.34 5.88
N ARG A 20 5.59 5.04 6.07
CA ARG A 20 4.52 4.57 6.97
C ARG A 20 3.95 3.21 6.54
N TRP A 21 3.73 3.00 5.24
CA TRP A 21 3.31 1.68 4.76
C TRP A 21 4.37 0.62 5.01
N LEU A 22 5.64 0.95 4.75
CA LEU A 22 6.75 0.04 5.00
C LEU A 22 6.82 -0.38 6.47
N GLU A 23 6.74 0.57 7.41
CA GLU A 23 6.74 0.29 8.85
C GLU A 23 5.65 -0.71 9.23
N ARG A 24 4.41 -0.47 8.79
CA ARG A 24 3.28 -1.37 9.08
C ARG A 24 3.43 -2.76 8.43
N LEU A 25 4.04 -2.84 7.25
CA LEU A 25 4.38 -4.12 6.61
C LEU A 25 5.45 -4.89 7.40
N LEU A 26 6.47 -4.19 7.89
CA LEU A 26 7.56 -4.80 8.66
C LEU A 26 7.10 -5.24 10.07
N ASP A 27 6.17 -4.51 10.67
CA ASP A 27 5.55 -4.83 11.97
C ASP A 27 4.40 -5.84 11.84
N ASN A 28 4.10 -6.30 10.62
CA ASN A 28 3.05 -7.28 10.32
C ASN A 28 1.63 -6.81 10.72
N GLU A 29 1.41 -5.50 10.82
CA GLU A 29 0.07 -4.92 11.08
C GLU A 29 -0.88 -5.05 9.89
N LEU A 30 -0.32 -5.33 8.71
CA LEU A 30 -1.07 -5.51 7.46
C LEU A 30 -1.23 -6.98 7.08
N ALA A 31 -1.04 -7.93 8.00
CA ALA A 31 -1.24 -9.34 7.71
C ALA A 31 -2.63 -9.59 7.08
N PRO A 32 -2.74 -10.42 6.03
CA PRO A 32 -1.71 -11.33 5.49
C PRO A 32 -0.75 -10.69 4.48
N LEU A 33 -0.82 -9.38 4.25
CA LEU A 33 0.03 -8.69 3.29
C LEU A 33 1.47 -8.56 3.79
N HIS A 34 2.42 -9.02 2.97
CA HIS A 34 3.86 -9.01 3.25
C HIS A 34 4.67 -8.19 2.24
N GLY A 35 4.00 -7.31 1.49
CA GLY A 35 4.61 -6.56 0.40
C GLY A 35 3.72 -5.44 -0.11
N PHE A 36 4.23 -4.70 -1.08
CA PHE A 36 3.41 -3.74 -1.83
C PHE A 36 2.65 -4.48 -2.93
N LEU A 37 1.42 -4.05 -3.20
CA LEU A 37 0.52 -4.76 -4.11
C LEU A 37 1.08 -4.83 -5.53
N GLY A 38 1.11 -6.05 -6.07
CA GLY A 38 1.24 -6.30 -7.51
C GLY A 38 0.01 -5.84 -8.27
N ARG A 39 0.09 -5.88 -9.60
CA ARG A 39 -0.97 -5.35 -10.48
C ARG A 39 -2.30 -6.07 -10.27
N ALA A 40 -2.26 -7.40 -10.13
CA ALA A 40 -3.45 -8.22 -9.96
C ALA A 40 -4.21 -7.88 -8.66
N ASP A 41 -3.49 -7.80 -7.54
CA ASP A 41 -4.09 -7.42 -6.26
C ASP A 41 -4.60 -5.98 -6.27
N TYR A 42 -3.84 -5.06 -6.85
CA TYR A 42 -4.26 -3.67 -7.00
C TYR A 42 -5.57 -3.54 -7.79
N ASP A 43 -5.66 -4.15 -8.98
CA ASP A 43 -6.85 -4.10 -9.82
C ASP A 43 -8.06 -4.76 -9.11
N SER A 44 -7.83 -5.87 -8.40
CA SER A 44 -8.85 -6.57 -7.62
C SER A 44 -9.36 -5.71 -6.45
N VAL A 45 -8.46 -5.05 -5.72
CA VAL A 45 -8.83 -4.16 -4.60
C VAL A 45 -9.69 -3.00 -5.10
N LEU A 46 -9.34 -2.38 -6.23
CA LEU A 46 -10.13 -1.28 -6.79
C LEU A 46 -11.50 -1.72 -7.32
N ALA A 47 -11.60 -2.95 -7.85
CA ALA A 47 -12.84 -3.44 -8.43
C ALA A 47 -13.79 -4.04 -7.39
N ALA A 48 -13.25 -4.72 -6.38
CA ALA A 48 -14.02 -5.59 -5.51
C ALA A 48 -13.72 -5.42 -4.02
N MET A 49 -12.77 -4.56 -3.61
CA MET A 49 -12.29 -4.46 -2.22
C MET A 49 -11.76 -5.79 -1.66
N HIS A 50 -11.12 -6.59 -2.52
CA HIS A 50 -10.49 -7.86 -2.16
C HIS A 50 -9.13 -7.98 -2.86
N LEU A 51 -8.18 -8.65 -2.22
CA LEU A 51 -6.97 -9.15 -2.90
C LEU A 51 -7.36 -10.18 -3.97
N ALA A 52 -6.44 -10.49 -4.89
CA ALA A 52 -6.73 -11.42 -5.98
C ALA A 52 -7.03 -12.85 -5.52
N ASP A 53 -6.61 -13.21 -4.30
CA ASP A 53 -6.93 -14.49 -3.65
C ASP A 53 -8.29 -14.52 -2.94
N GLY A 54 -9.04 -13.40 -2.96
CA GLY A 54 -10.34 -13.27 -2.33
C GLY A 54 -10.29 -12.84 -0.86
N THR A 55 -9.13 -12.46 -0.31
CA THR A 55 -9.04 -11.86 1.02
C THR A 55 -9.64 -10.45 1.03
N PRO A 56 -10.59 -10.12 1.92
CA PRO A 56 -11.14 -8.76 2.02
C PRO A 56 -10.05 -7.73 2.31
N TRP A 57 -9.99 -6.68 1.47
CA TRP A 57 -8.95 -5.66 1.56
C TRP A 57 -9.42 -4.33 0.94
N PRO A 58 -9.75 -3.31 1.77
CA PRO A 58 -10.51 -2.15 1.30
C PRO A 58 -9.69 -1.03 0.67
N PHE A 59 -8.35 -1.08 0.71
CA PHE A 59 -7.51 -0.01 0.16
C PHE A 59 -6.17 -0.50 -0.41
N PRO A 60 -5.65 0.14 -1.46
CA PRO A 60 -4.38 -0.26 -2.06
C PRO A 60 -3.18 0.16 -1.20
N VAL A 61 -2.27 -0.78 -0.95
CA VAL A 61 -0.96 -0.54 -0.30
C VAL A 61 0.13 -0.57 -1.37
N THR A 62 0.46 0.59 -1.93
CA THR A 62 1.31 0.71 -3.13
C THR A 62 2.61 1.46 -2.85
N LEU A 63 3.65 1.10 -3.62
CA LEU A 63 4.92 1.83 -3.68
C LEU A 63 5.03 2.52 -5.03
N ASP A 64 4.87 3.83 -5.03
CA ASP A 64 4.95 4.66 -6.23
C ASP A 64 6.35 5.24 -6.46
N VAL A 65 6.82 5.25 -7.70
CA VAL A 65 8.13 5.79 -8.11
C VAL A 65 7.99 6.67 -9.34
N ASP A 66 9.02 7.45 -9.64
CA ASP A 66 9.09 8.17 -10.91
C ASP A 66 9.49 7.23 -12.06
N GLU A 67 9.17 7.65 -13.29
CA GLU A 67 9.45 6.86 -14.49
C GLU A 67 10.95 6.66 -14.72
N ALA A 68 11.77 7.64 -14.34
CA ALA A 68 13.22 7.57 -14.53
C ALA A 68 13.83 6.44 -13.69
N PHE A 69 13.40 6.31 -12.43
CA PHE A 69 13.81 5.21 -11.57
C PHE A 69 13.26 3.87 -12.07
N ALA A 70 11.96 3.81 -12.40
CA ALA A 70 11.35 2.59 -12.93
C ALA A 70 12.05 2.06 -14.18
N ALA A 71 12.49 2.95 -15.09
CA ALA A 71 13.18 2.58 -16.32
C ALA A 71 14.57 1.95 -16.08
N THR A 72 15.12 2.04 -14.87
CA THR A 72 16.39 1.37 -14.49
C THR A 72 16.18 -0.04 -13.93
N LEU A 73 14.93 -0.48 -13.80
CA LEU A 73 14.58 -1.73 -13.13
C LEU A 73 14.07 -2.77 -14.11
N ASP A 74 14.43 -4.02 -13.85
CA ASP A 74 13.83 -5.21 -14.45
C ASP A 74 13.02 -5.98 -13.39
N ALA A 75 12.00 -6.71 -13.83
CA ALA A 75 11.29 -7.64 -12.96
C ALA A 75 12.27 -8.66 -12.34
N GLY A 76 12.10 -8.97 -11.05
CA GLY A 76 13.03 -9.78 -10.28
C GLY A 76 14.21 -9.01 -9.67
N ALA A 77 14.33 -7.71 -9.93
CA ALA A 77 15.32 -6.86 -9.25
C ALA A 77 15.07 -6.81 -7.73
N ARG A 78 16.15 -6.56 -6.99
CA ARG A 78 16.09 -6.30 -5.55
C ARG A 78 16.38 -4.82 -5.32
N ILE A 79 15.46 -4.13 -4.67
CA ILE A 79 15.56 -2.69 -4.43
C ILE A 79 15.78 -2.45 -2.93
N ALA A 80 16.75 -1.62 -2.60
CA ALA A 80 16.92 -1.13 -1.23
C ALA A 80 15.94 0.02 -0.98
N LEU A 81 15.03 -0.16 -0.03
CA LEU A 81 14.12 0.88 0.44
C LEU A 81 14.80 1.66 1.55
N CYS A 82 15.05 2.95 1.30
CA CYS A 82 15.86 3.80 2.16
C CYS A 82 15.01 4.87 2.84
N SER A 83 15.38 5.24 4.07
CA SER A 83 14.81 6.40 4.77
C SER A 83 15.11 7.70 4.02
N PRO A 84 14.43 8.82 4.36
CA PRO A 84 14.78 10.15 3.86
C PRO A 84 16.23 10.58 4.13
N HIS A 85 16.89 9.97 5.12
CA HIS A 85 18.30 10.20 5.45
C HIS A 85 19.26 9.28 4.68
N GLY A 86 18.74 8.41 3.81
CA GLY A 86 19.53 7.49 2.99
C GLY A 86 19.90 6.19 3.71
N GLU A 87 19.32 5.88 4.86
CA GLU A 87 19.61 4.62 5.57
C GLU A 87 18.76 3.48 4.97
N PRO A 88 19.33 2.33 4.58
CA PRO A 88 18.54 1.20 4.08
C PRO A 88 17.72 0.55 5.20
N LEU A 89 16.40 0.62 5.08
CA LEU A 89 15.44 0.08 6.04
C LEU A 89 15.02 -1.35 5.71
N ALA A 90 14.75 -1.63 4.43
CA ALA A 90 14.25 -2.91 3.95
C ALA A 90 14.68 -3.20 2.51
N ARG A 91 14.38 -4.41 2.05
CA ARG A 91 14.54 -4.83 0.66
C ARG A 91 13.19 -5.14 0.04
N LEU A 92 12.94 -4.68 -1.17
CA LEU A 92 11.83 -5.12 -2.00
C LEU A 92 12.35 -6.14 -3.02
N ASP A 93 11.79 -7.34 -3.01
CA ASP A 93 11.96 -8.32 -4.07
C ASP A 93 10.85 -8.03 -5.10
N LEU A 94 11.23 -7.35 -6.20
CA LEU A 94 10.32 -6.78 -7.19
C LEU A 94 9.70 -7.87 -8.04
N SER A 95 8.37 -7.93 -8.09
CA SER A 95 7.63 -8.82 -8.98
C SER A 95 7.02 -8.07 -10.16
N ASP A 96 6.50 -6.86 -9.92
CA ASP A 96 5.65 -6.13 -10.86
C ASP A 96 6.09 -4.68 -10.99
N ILE A 97 6.10 -4.18 -12.23
CA ILE A 97 6.25 -2.76 -12.57
C ILE A 97 5.04 -2.39 -13.43
N TYR A 98 4.21 -1.45 -13.00
CA TYR A 98 2.99 -1.11 -13.73
C TYR A 98 2.58 0.36 -13.61
N TYR A 99 1.84 0.81 -14.62
CA TYR A 99 1.32 2.18 -14.70
C TYR A 99 -0.17 2.18 -14.29
N PRO A 100 -0.54 2.74 -13.13
CA PRO A 100 -1.93 2.90 -12.72
C PRO A 100 -2.59 4.07 -13.46
N ASP A 101 -3.92 3.99 -13.62
CA ASP A 101 -4.74 5.16 -13.98
C ASP A 101 -5.21 5.82 -12.67
N HIS A 102 -4.48 6.85 -12.23
CA HIS A 102 -4.81 7.57 -10.99
C HIS A 102 -6.20 8.23 -11.01
N LEU A 103 -6.74 8.59 -12.18
CA LEU A 103 -8.10 9.14 -12.28
C LEU A 103 -9.14 8.05 -12.10
N ARG A 104 -8.90 6.85 -12.61
CA ARG A 104 -9.73 5.67 -12.35
C ARG A 104 -9.65 5.26 -10.88
N GLU A 105 -8.44 5.18 -10.32
CA GLU A 105 -8.24 4.85 -8.91
C GLU A 105 -9.00 5.80 -8.00
N ALA A 106 -8.84 7.11 -8.21
CA ALA A 106 -9.49 8.10 -7.38
C ALA A 106 -11.04 8.00 -7.46
N ARG A 107 -11.60 7.66 -8.63
CA ARG A 107 -13.05 7.50 -8.81
C ARG A 107 -13.58 6.28 -8.06
N LEU A 108 -12.87 5.15 -8.18
CA LEU A 108 -13.28 3.89 -7.57
C LEU A 108 -13.08 3.90 -6.06
N LEU A 109 -12.01 4.51 -5.57
CA LEU A 109 -11.67 4.50 -4.14
C LEU A 109 -12.43 5.57 -3.34
N TYR A 110 -12.64 6.76 -3.89
CA TYR A 110 -13.26 7.87 -3.17
C TYR A 110 -14.71 8.15 -3.60
N GLY A 111 -15.20 7.53 -4.68
CA GLY A 111 -16.56 7.75 -5.21
C GLY A 111 -16.80 9.14 -5.83
N HIS A 112 -15.83 10.05 -5.77
CA HIS A 112 -15.94 11.41 -6.29
C HIS A 112 -14.59 11.95 -6.80
N MET A 113 -14.65 13.04 -7.57
CA MET A 113 -13.48 13.68 -8.22
C MET A 113 -13.15 15.08 -7.72
N ASP A 114 -13.61 15.46 -6.52
CA ASP A 114 -13.25 16.77 -5.97
C ASP A 114 -11.73 16.93 -5.82
N ARG A 115 -11.15 17.77 -6.67
CA ARG A 115 -9.72 18.09 -6.70
C ARG A 115 -9.26 18.95 -5.53
N ARG A 116 -10.15 19.27 -4.58
CA ARG A 116 -9.83 19.89 -3.30
C ARG A 116 -9.70 18.87 -2.17
N HIS A 117 -10.21 17.64 -2.37
CA HIS A 117 -10.10 16.58 -1.36
C HIS A 117 -8.63 16.19 -1.16
N PRO A 118 -8.09 16.23 0.07
CA PRO A 118 -6.66 16.02 0.32
C PRO A 118 -6.11 14.71 -0.25
N ALA A 119 -6.89 13.62 -0.16
CA ALA A 119 -6.46 12.32 -0.65
C ALA A 119 -6.41 12.25 -2.20
N ILE A 120 -7.31 12.97 -2.89
CA ILE A 120 -7.32 13.06 -4.35
C ILE A 120 -6.18 13.98 -4.82
N VAL A 121 -5.93 15.08 -4.12
CA VAL A 121 -4.78 15.95 -4.38
C VAL A 121 -3.48 15.15 -4.27
N GLN A 122 -3.33 14.37 -3.19
CA GLN A 122 -2.16 13.52 -2.99
C GLN A 122 -1.95 12.55 -4.16
N LEU A 123 -2.98 11.79 -4.50
CA LEU A 123 -2.92 10.79 -5.58
C LEU A 123 -2.64 11.40 -6.95
N LEU A 124 -3.23 12.55 -7.27
CA LEU A 124 -3.09 13.15 -8.60
C LEU A 124 -1.84 14.02 -8.77
N ARG A 125 -1.25 14.53 -7.68
CA ARG A 125 -0.14 15.52 -7.76
C ARG A 125 1.17 15.07 -7.15
N HIS A 126 1.13 14.15 -6.20
CA HIS A 126 2.30 13.80 -5.38
C HIS A 126 2.68 12.32 -5.47
N THR A 127 1.81 11.50 -6.07
CA THR A 127 2.08 10.10 -6.32
C THR A 127 2.83 9.93 -7.64
N GLY A 128 3.88 9.12 -7.61
CA GLY A 128 4.70 8.76 -8.77
C GLY A 128 3.90 8.00 -9.84
N ALA A 129 4.35 8.10 -11.09
CA ALA A 129 3.61 7.56 -12.24
C ALA A 129 3.64 6.03 -12.34
N VAL A 130 4.57 5.36 -11.64
CA VAL A 130 4.77 3.91 -11.74
C VAL A 130 4.63 3.27 -10.37
N TYR A 131 3.90 2.17 -10.28
CA TYR A 131 3.81 1.35 -9.07
C TYR A 131 4.70 0.14 -9.17
N LEU A 132 5.38 -0.15 -8.05
CA LEU A 132 6.23 -1.31 -7.87
C LEU A 132 5.53 -2.27 -6.90
N GLY A 133 5.24 -3.48 -7.39
CA GLY A 133 4.69 -4.58 -6.61
C GLY A 133 5.78 -5.57 -6.23
N GLY A 134 5.71 -6.13 -5.03
CA GLY A 134 6.71 -7.11 -4.60
C GLY A 134 6.73 -7.34 -3.10
N ARG A 135 7.48 -8.38 -2.70
CA ARG A 135 7.60 -8.78 -1.30
C ARG A 135 8.62 -7.91 -0.58
N VAL A 136 8.27 -7.47 0.62
CA VAL A 136 9.16 -6.69 1.49
C VAL A 136 9.86 -7.61 2.47
N HIS A 137 11.16 -7.41 2.63
CA HIS A 137 12.01 -8.14 3.56
C HIS A 137 12.73 -7.16 4.49
N ASN A 138 12.69 -7.44 5.80
CA ASN A 138 13.53 -6.73 6.74
C ASN A 138 15.00 -7.10 6.47
N TRP A 139 15.89 -6.10 6.38
CA TRP A 139 17.29 -6.40 6.20
C TRP A 139 17.92 -7.04 7.44
N ARG A 140 17.40 -6.74 8.63
CA ARG A 140 18.00 -7.23 9.88
C ARG A 140 17.84 -8.74 10.12
N GLY A 141 17.16 -9.49 9.26
CA GLY A 141 16.96 -10.94 9.44
C GLY A 141 16.24 -11.31 10.75
N VAL A 142 15.62 -10.33 11.40
CA VAL A 142 14.99 -10.44 12.71
C VAL A 142 13.61 -9.78 12.56
N ALA A 143 12.55 -10.49 12.94
CA ALA A 143 11.22 -9.89 13.10
C ALA A 143 11.36 -8.57 13.85
N ALA A 144 10.72 -7.50 13.39
CA ALA A 144 10.83 -6.19 14.01
C ALA A 144 10.73 -6.32 15.54
N PRO A 145 11.61 -5.67 16.33
CA PRO A 145 11.50 -5.75 17.78
C PRO A 145 10.09 -5.33 18.15
N ARG A 146 9.34 -6.20 18.84
CA ARG A 146 8.08 -5.83 19.48
C ARG A 146 8.38 -4.57 20.27
N ARG A 147 7.79 -3.44 19.88
CA ARG A 147 7.80 -2.25 20.73
C ARG A 147 7.35 -2.73 22.11
N PRO A 148 8.11 -2.47 23.19
CA PRO A 148 7.61 -2.78 24.51
C PRO A 148 6.26 -2.08 24.64
N LEU A 149 5.22 -2.85 24.94
CA LEU A 149 4.00 -2.25 25.45
C LEU A 149 4.45 -1.63 26.78
N ASP A 150 4.52 -0.30 26.85
CA ASP A 150 4.66 0.35 28.15
C ASP A 150 3.48 -0.12 28.99
N ASP A 151 3.79 -0.90 30.03
CA ASP A 151 2.84 -1.40 31.01
C ASP A 151 2.25 -0.22 31.78
N ALA A 152 1.19 0.39 31.27
CA ALA A 152 0.32 1.26 32.03
C ALA A 152 -1.10 1.31 31.45
N VAL A 153 -2.01 0.72 32.24
CA VAL A 153 -3.47 0.89 32.25
C VAL A 153 -4.24 0.12 31.19
N GLY A 154 -4.88 -0.95 31.66
CA GLY A 154 -5.80 -1.75 30.88
C GLY A 154 -6.97 -0.94 30.32
N THR A 155 -7.29 -1.22 29.06
CA THR A 155 -8.64 -1.29 28.52
C THR A 155 -8.54 -2.16 27.28
N VAL A 156 -9.42 -3.15 27.17
CA VAL A 156 -9.58 -3.96 25.96
C VAL A 156 -10.13 -3.01 24.88
N SER A 157 -9.27 -2.57 23.95
CA SER A 157 -9.75 -1.92 22.74
C SER A 157 -9.92 -2.98 21.65
N SER A 158 -11.17 -3.37 21.43
CA SER A 158 -11.60 -4.03 20.20
C SER A 158 -11.12 -3.26 18.97
N SER A 159 -10.86 -3.98 17.87
CA SER A 159 -10.42 -3.47 16.56
C SER A 159 -11.41 -2.53 15.83
N HIS A 160 -12.27 -1.80 16.56
CA HIS A 160 -13.33 -0.97 16.00
C HIS A 160 -12.97 0.52 15.84
N ASP A 161 -11.84 0.99 16.40
CA ASP A 161 -11.52 2.42 16.49
C ASP A 161 -10.25 2.83 15.71
N LEU A 162 -10.09 2.36 14.47
CA LEU A 162 -9.04 2.86 13.56
C LEU A 162 -9.53 3.93 12.57
N TRP A 163 -10.81 4.30 12.64
CA TRP A 163 -11.45 5.33 11.82
C TRP A 163 -12.11 6.38 12.70
N GLY A 164 -11.29 7.09 13.49
CA GLY A 164 -11.74 8.24 14.28
C GLY A 164 -12.14 9.41 13.39
N GLY A 165 -13.43 9.51 13.10
CA GLY A 165 -14.07 10.66 12.47
C GLY A 165 -15.57 10.59 12.72
N ASN A 166 -16.02 11.14 13.85
CA ASN A 166 -17.41 11.24 14.22
C ASN A 166 -18.13 12.20 13.25
N GLY A 167 -18.68 11.64 12.19
CA GLY A 167 -19.54 12.29 11.22
C GLY A 167 -20.32 11.18 10.53
N SER A 168 -21.61 11.09 10.83
CA SER A 168 -22.52 10.01 10.42
C SER A 168 -22.25 9.50 8.99
N LEU A 169 -21.60 8.35 8.91
CA LEU A 169 -21.60 7.53 7.70
C LEU A 169 -23.03 6.97 7.57
N HIS A 170 -23.85 7.62 6.75
CA HIS A 170 -24.92 6.89 6.09
C HIS A 170 -24.27 5.70 5.39
N ALA A 171 -24.72 4.50 5.73
CA ALA A 171 -24.34 3.26 5.08
C ALA A 171 -24.33 3.47 3.56
N ILE A 172 -23.15 3.37 2.95
CA ILE A 172 -23.01 3.33 1.50
C ILE A 172 -23.40 1.91 1.10
N GLU A 173 -24.69 1.73 0.87
CA GLU A 173 -25.21 0.57 0.15
C GLU A 173 -24.50 0.47 -1.21
N PRO A 174 -24.07 -0.73 -1.64
CA PRO A 174 -23.48 -0.91 -2.95
C PRO A 174 -24.54 -0.62 -4.03
N VAL A 175 -24.38 0.48 -4.77
CA VAL A 175 -25.15 0.72 -6.01
C VAL A 175 -24.60 -0.21 -7.08
N GLY A 176 -25.16 -1.42 -7.16
CA GLY A 176 -24.66 -2.44 -8.07
C GLY A 176 -25.48 -3.73 -8.14
N ALA A 177 -26.81 -3.67 -8.14
CA ALA A 177 -27.65 -4.81 -8.50
C ALA A 177 -28.99 -4.37 -9.14
N CYS A 178 -28.93 -3.76 -10.33
CA CYS A 178 -30.10 -3.75 -11.22
C CYS A 178 -30.09 -5.05 -12.04
N VAL A 179 -30.60 -6.13 -11.45
CA VAL A 179 -30.99 -7.31 -12.23
C VAL A 179 -32.37 -7.02 -12.81
N SER A 180 -32.41 -6.90 -14.14
CA SER A 180 -33.65 -6.88 -14.92
C SER A 180 -34.47 -8.13 -14.63
N HIS A 181 -35.74 -7.97 -14.27
CA HIS A 181 -36.82 -8.89 -14.63
C HIS A 181 -38.16 -8.16 -14.56
N LEU A 182 -38.68 -7.80 -15.72
CA LEU A 182 -40.09 -7.50 -15.93
C LEU A 182 -40.47 -8.14 -17.27
N LEU A 183 -41.03 -9.35 -17.18
CA LEU A 183 -41.75 -10.00 -18.27
C LEU A 183 -42.91 -10.79 -17.65
N HIS A 184 -44.12 -10.36 -18.06
CA HIS A 184 -45.48 -10.84 -17.77
C HIS A 184 -46.19 -10.20 -16.58
#